data_AF-A0A1M5WGE4-F1
#
_entry.id   AF-A0A1M5WGE4-F1
#
_cell.length_a   1.000
_cell.length_b   1.000
_cell.length_c   1.000
_cell.angle_alpha   90.00
_cell.angle_beta   90.00
_cell.angle_gamma   90.00
#
_symmetry.space_group_name_H-M   'P 1'
#
loop_
_entity.id
_entity.type
_entity.pdbx_description
1 polymer ?
#
loop_
_entity_poly.entity_id
_entity_poly.type
_entity_poly.pdbx_seq_one_letter_code
_entity_poly.pdbx_strand_id
1 'polypeptide(L)'
;MNKSITGNKNIRTYKMRIKDKKFKSKVIDYIYKYRHFENMYIILLNQDYKQNIGDFRLLTNYEIMRALFRGTTPKNLEKKLTYIRNKYKNHQIMNDLINLSKELKIHNIVEIIKRV
;
A
#
# COMPACT_ATOMS: atom_id res chain seq x y z
N MET A 1 17.75 -21.41 23.33
CA MET A 1 16.85 -22.33 22.61
C MET A 1 16.20 -21.57 21.45
N ASN A 2 16.68 -21.79 20.23
CA ASN A 2 16.12 -21.19 19.01
C ASN A 2 14.82 -21.91 18.66
N LYS A 3 13.67 -21.26 18.86
CA LYS A 3 12.42 -21.69 18.23
C LYS A 3 12.44 -21.20 16.78
N SER A 4 12.87 -22.06 15.86
CA SER A 4 12.62 -21.88 14.43
C SER A 4 11.12 -21.81 14.21
N ILE A 5 10.60 -20.64 13.87
CA ILE A 5 9.20 -20.47 13.45
C ILE A 5 9.10 -21.01 12.02
N THR A 6 9.07 -22.33 11.87
CA THR A 6 8.64 -23.00 10.64
C THR A 6 7.11 -22.95 10.58
N GLY A 7 6.57 -21.75 10.41
CA GLY A 7 5.18 -21.56 10.06
C GLY A 7 5.02 -21.95 8.60
N ASN A 8 4.51 -23.16 8.36
CA ASN A 8 4.19 -23.66 7.03
C ASN A 8 3.01 -22.84 6.47
N LYS A 9 3.32 -21.64 5.96
CA LYS A 9 2.34 -20.71 5.38
C LYS A 9 1.95 -21.32 4.04
N ASN A 10 0.91 -22.16 4.03
CA ASN A 10 0.37 -22.76 2.81
C ASN A 10 0.14 -21.66 1.77
N ILE A 11 1.05 -21.54 0.80
CA ILE A 11 0.94 -20.56 -0.29
C ILE A 11 -0.23 -21.04 -1.15
N ARG A 12 -1.43 -20.52 -0.85
CA ARG A 12 -2.64 -20.80 -1.64
C ARG A 12 -2.41 -20.28 -3.05
N THR A 13 -2.08 -21.21 -3.94
CA THR A 13 -1.88 -20.92 -5.35
C THR A 13 -3.21 -21.07 -6.06
N TYR A 14 -3.73 -19.95 -6.59
CA TYR A 14 -4.93 -19.94 -7.42
C TYR A 14 -4.52 -19.95 -8.89
N LYS A 15 -5.04 -20.91 -9.67
CA LYS A 15 -4.86 -20.94 -11.13
C LYS A 15 -6.16 -20.51 -11.78
N MET A 16 -6.12 -19.47 -12.60
CA MET A 16 -7.26 -18.99 -13.39
C MET A 16 -6.91 -19.11 -14.87
N ARG A 17 -7.78 -19.77 -15.66
CA ARG A 17 -7.64 -19.85 -17.11
C ARG A 17 -8.58 -18.85 -17.77
N ILE A 18 -8.01 -17.88 -18.45
CA ILE A 18 -8.75 -16.85 -19.21
C ILE A 18 -8.52 -17.10 -20.71
N LYS A 19 -9.61 -17.29 -21.47
CA LYS A 19 -9.55 -17.50 -22.93
C LYS A 19 -9.41 -16.17 -23.71
N ASP A 20 -10.02 -15.10 -23.23
CA ASP A 20 -9.95 -13.77 -23.86
C ASP A 20 -8.55 -13.13 -23.65
N LYS A 21 -7.83 -12.89 -24.75
CA LYS A 21 -6.48 -12.30 -24.73
C LYS A 21 -6.47 -10.84 -24.24
N LYS A 22 -7.46 -10.03 -24.63
CA LYS A 22 -7.54 -8.61 -24.24
C LYS A 22 -7.84 -8.50 -22.75
N PHE A 23 -8.79 -9.30 -22.25
CA PHE A 23 -9.10 -9.35 -20.82
C PHE A 23 -7.93 -9.89 -20.01
N LYS A 24 -7.27 -10.96 -20.47
CA LYS A 24 -6.08 -11.53 -19.82
C LYS A 24 -4.98 -10.49 -19.61
N SER A 25 -4.65 -9.71 -20.65
CA SER A 25 -3.63 -8.67 -20.56
C SER A 25 -3.98 -7.62 -19.51
N LYS A 26 -5.22 -7.12 -19.51
CA LYS A 26 -5.71 -6.16 -18.52
C LYS A 26 -5.63 -6.70 -17.09
N VAL A 27 -6.06 -7.94 -16.86
CA VAL A 27 -6.01 -8.56 -15.53
C VAL A 27 -4.58 -8.68 -15.03
N ILE A 28 -3.65 -9.10 -15.89
CA ILE A 28 -2.23 -9.22 -15.57
C ILE A 28 -1.64 -7.85 -15.20
N ASP A 29 -1.93 -6.81 -16.00
CA ASP A 29 -1.51 -5.43 -15.71
C ASP A 29 -1.98 -4.97 -14.33
N TYR A 30 -3.27 -5.14 -14.00
CA TYR A 30 -3.80 -4.80 -12.68
C TYR A 30 -3.10 -5.57 -11.54
N ILE A 31 -2.87 -6.87 -11.71
CA ILE A 31 -2.17 -7.67 -10.69
C ILE A 31 -0.76 -7.10 -10.46
N TYR A 32 -0.04 -6.74 -11.51
CA TYR A 32 1.28 -6.14 -11.39
C TYR A 32 1.23 -4.77 -10.72
N LYS A 33 0.28 -3.91 -11.07
CA LYS A 33 0.11 -2.60 -10.42
C LYS A 33 -0.18 -2.73 -8.92
N TYR A 34 -1.05 -3.66 -8.52
CA TYR A 34 -1.33 -3.90 -7.10
C TYR A 34 -0.11 -4.45 -6.35
N ARG A 35 0.64 -5.38 -6.93
CA ARG A 35 1.89 -5.88 -6.35
C ARG A 35 2.96 -4.79 -6.24
N HIS A 36 3.07 -3.96 -7.27
CA HIS A 36 4.00 -2.84 -7.28
C HIS A 36 3.66 -1.84 -6.17
N PHE A 37 2.38 -1.48 -6.03
CA PHE A 37 1.90 -0.65 -4.92
C PHE A 37 2.27 -1.24 -3.55
N GLU A 38 1.97 -2.52 -3.32
CA GLU A 38 2.29 -3.21 -2.07
C GLU A 38 3.80 -3.17 -1.76
N ASN A 39 4.63 -3.48 -2.76
CA ASN A 39 6.09 -3.47 -2.59
C ASN A 39 6.60 -2.06 -2.24
N MET A 40 6.12 -1.02 -2.93
CA MET A 40 6.51 0.36 -2.63
C MET A 40 6.08 0.78 -1.23
N TYR A 41 4.89 0.37 -0.81
CA TYR A 41 4.36 0.68 0.51
C TYR A 41 5.16 -0.02 1.62
N ILE A 42 5.55 -1.29 1.43
CA ILE A 42 6.45 -2.01 2.34
C ILE A 42 7.82 -1.31 2.41
N ILE A 43 8.36 -0.82 1.29
CA ILE A 43 9.63 -0.08 1.27
C ILE A 43 9.50 1.20 2.10
N LEU A 44 8.42 1.97 1.93
CA LEU A 44 8.16 3.18 2.71
C LEU A 44 8.14 2.90 4.22
N LEU A 45 7.42 1.86 4.65
CA LEU A 45 7.34 1.47 6.05
C LEU A 45 8.70 1.02 6.61
N ASN A 46 9.47 0.27 5.82
CA ASN A 46 10.82 -0.15 6.21
C ASN A 46 11.79 1.03 6.32
N GLN A 47 11.65 2.05 5.47
CA GLN A 47 12.44 3.27 5.55
C GLN A 47 12.15 4.02 6.86
N ASP A 48 10.86 4.22 7.19
CA ASP A 48 10.45 4.86 8.44
C ASP A 48 11.00 4.11 9.67
N TYR A 49 10.86 2.78 9.68
CA TYR A 49 11.34 1.94 10.77
C TYR A 49 12.87 2.00 10.93
N LYS A 50 13.62 1.82 9.84
CA LYS A 50 15.10 1.80 9.88
C LYS A 50 15.71 3.15 10.23
N GLN A 51 15.08 4.24 9.79
CA GLN A 51 15.55 5.60 10.04
C GLN A 51 14.97 6.19 11.34
N ASN A 52 14.16 5.42 12.07
CA ASN A 52 13.49 5.83 13.31
C ASN A 52 12.75 7.17 13.19
N ILE A 53 12.08 7.38 12.05
CA ILE A 53 11.39 8.63 11.71
C ILE A 53 10.13 8.82 12.57
N GLY A 54 9.51 7.72 13.01
CA GLY A 54 8.41 7.70 13.99
C GLY A 54 7.00 7.83 13.38
N ASP A 55 6.85 7.76 12.07
CA ASP A 55 5.54 7.88 11.41
C ASP A 55 4.83 6.54 11.22
N PHE A 56 5.43 5.41 11.59
CA PHE A 56 4.91 4.06 11.37
C PHE A 56 3.42 3.92 11.71
N ARG A 57 2.98 4.48 12.85
CA ARG A 57 1.56 4.46 13.28
C ARG A 57 0.63 5.25 12.38
N LEU A 58 1.11 6.35 11.79
CA LEU A 58 0.34 7.14 10.84
C LEU A 58 0.29 6.44 9.49
N LEU A 59 1.43 5.91 9.05
CA LEU A 59 1.57 5.23 7.77
C LEU A 59 0.79 3.94 7.72
N THR A 60 0.64 3.19 8.83
CA THR A 60 -0.15 1.95 8.90
C THR A 60 -1.64 2.17 9.22
N ASN A 61 -2.06 3.40 9.49
CA ASN A 61 -3.47 3.70 9.72
C ASN A 61 -4.23 3.79 8.40
N TYR A 62 -5.08 2.78 8.13
CA TYR A 62 -5.81 2.68 6.88
C TYR A 62 -6.75 3.88 6.61
N GLU A 63 -7.32 4.52 7.63
CA GLU A 63 -8.22 5.67 7.44
C GLU A 63 -7.46 6.89 6.95
N ILE A 64 -6.30 7.14 7.56
CA ILE A 64 -5.40 8.23 7.19
C ILE A 64 -4.87 8.00 5.78
N MET A 65 -4.30 6.83 5.50
CA MET A 65 -3.73 6.52 4.18
C MET A 65 -4.80 6.50 3.09
N ARG A 66 -5.99 5.95 3.37
CA ARG A 66 -7.12 6.02 2.43
C ARG A 66 -7.49 7.46 2.12
N ALA A 67 -7.58 8.32 3.14
CA ALA A 67 -7.91 9.71 2.94
C ALA A 67 -6.82 10.45 2.15
N LEU A 68 -5.55 10.16 2.43
CA LEU A 68 -4.40 10.67 1.70
C LEU A 68 -4.46 10.29 0.22
N PHE A 69 -4.59 9.01 -0.09
CA PHE A 69 -4.66 8.49 -1.47
C PHE A 69 -5.89 8.99 -2.24
N ARG A 70 -7.02 9.19 -1.55
CA ARG A 70 -8.21 9.80 -2.16
C ARG A 70 -8.14 11.32 -2.32
N GLY A 71 -7.13 11.98 -1.73
CA GLY A 71 -7.08 13.45 -1.69
C GLY A 71 -8.17 14.10 -0.82
N THR A 72 -8.82 13.33 0.06
CA THR A 72 -9.85 13.84 0.98
C THR A 72 -9.25 14.35 2.28
N THR A 73 -9.93 15.26 2.97
CA THR A 73 -9.48 15.78 4.27
C THR A 73 -10.63 15.79 5.28
N PRO A 74 -10.98 14.65 5.89
CA PRO A 74 -11.96 14.59 6.97
C PRO A 74 -11.51 15.46 8.16
N LYS A 75 -12.42 16.24 8.77
CA LYS A 75 -12.10 17.17 9.87
C LYS A 75 -11.37 16.50 11.04
N ASN A 76 -11.75 15.27 11.39
CA ASN A 76 -11.14 14.49 12.46
C ASN A 76 -9.70 14.03 12.15
N LEU A 77 -9.30 14.01 10.87
CA LEU A 77 -7.98 13.56 10.41
C LEU A 77 -7.11 14.69 9.85
N GLU A 78 -7.66 15.91 9.74
CA GLU A 78 -7.03 17.05 9.07
C GLU A 78 -5.60 17.31 9.55
N LYS A 79 -5.39 17.43 10.87
CA LYS A 79 -4.05 17.68 11.44
C LYS A 79 -3.03 16.62 11.01
N LYS A 80 -3.42 15.34 11.02
CA LYS A 80 -2.54 14.22 10.65
C LYS A 80 -2.26 14.19 9.15
N LEU A 81 -3.26 14.47 8.33
CA LEU A 81 -3.12 14.53 6.88
C LEU A 81 -2.24 15.70 6.44
N THR A 82 -2.41 16.87 7.05
CA THR A 82 -1.56 18.04 6.77
C THR A 82 -0.11 17.76 7.16
N TYR A 83 0.12 17.13 8.32
CA TYR A 83 1.46 16.69 8.73
C TYR A 83 2.12 15.79 7.67
N ILE A 84 1.44 14.72 7.26
CA ILE A 84 1.99 13.76 6.28
C ILE A 84 2.24 14.46 4.93
N ARG A 85 1.27 15.23 4.43
CA ARG A 85 1.42 15.94 3.14
C ARG A 85 2.62 16.88 3.14
N ASN A 86 2.85 17.59 4.24
CA ASN A 86 3.99 18.50 4.35
C ASN A 86 5.31 17.74 4.46
N LYS A 87 5.39 16.74 5.34
CA LYS A 87 6.62 15.96 5.57
C LYS A 87 7.05 15.18 4.33
N TYR A 88 6.09 14.59 3.61
CA TYR A 88 6.35 13.74 2.43
C TYR A 88 6.19 14.47 1.09
N LYS A 89 6.06 15.81 1.09
CA LYS A 89 5.82 16.61 -0.12
C LYS A 89 6.80 16.28 -1.27
N ASN A 90 8.07 16.11 -0.94
CA ASN A 90 9.14 15.82 -1.89
C ASN A 90 9.62 14.36 -1.82
N HIS A 91 8.88 13.48 -1.14
CA HIS A 91 9.28 12.08 -0.96
C HIS A 91 8.83 11.24 -2.17
N GLN A 92 9.79 10.82 -2.98
CA GLN A 92 9.54 10.12 -4.25
C GLN A 92 8.56 8.94 -4.10
N ILE A 93 8.84 8.01 -3.18
CA ILE A 93 7.99 6.81 -3.01
C ILE A 93 6.56 7.16 -2.57
N MET A 94 6.37 8.21 -1.76
CA MET A 94 5.03 8.59 -1.32
C MET A 94 4.25 9.20 -2.49
N ASN A 95 4.90 10.04 -3.28
CA ASN A 95 4.29 10.66 -4.46
C ASN A 95 3.93 9.61 -5.52
N ASP A 96 4.80 8.62 -5.73
CA ASP A 96 4.55 7.50 -6.63
C ASP A 96 3.38 6.64 -6.14
N LEU A 97 3.31 6.34 -4.84
CA LEU A 97 2.17 5.65 -4.23
C LEU A 97 0.86 6.43 -4.43
N ILE A 98 0.87 7.75 -4.21
CA ILE A 98 -0.30 8.61 -4.43
C ILE A 98 -0.73 8.57 -5.89
N ASN A 99 0.22 8.66 -6.84
CA ASN A 99 -0.11 8.62 -8.27
C ASN A 99 -0.67 7.26 -8.69
N LEU A 100 0.00 6.16 -8.31
CA LEU A 100 -0.47 4.82 -8.61
C LEU A 100 -1.84 4.53 -7.98
N SER A 101 -2.12 5.08 -6.80
CA SER A 101 -3.41 4.89 -6.13
C SER A 101 -4.60 5.44 -6.92
N LYS A 102 -4.39 6.42 -7.81
CA LYS A 102 -5.44 7.00 -8.66
C LYS A 102 -5.91 6.02 -9.74
N GLU A 103 -5.04 5.10 -10.16
CA GLU A 103 -5.36 4.08 -11.17
C GLU A 103 -6.00 2.82 -10.57
N LEU A 104 -5.94 2.68 -9.26
CA LEU A 104 -6.33 1.48 -8.54
C LEU A 104 -7.64 1.69 -7.76
N LYS A 105 -8.43 0.62 -7.63
CA LYS A 105 -9.60 0.66 -6.74
C LYS A 105 -9.15 0.84 -5.30
N ILE A 106 -9.62 1.93 -4.67
CA ILE A 106 -9.29 2.28 -3.28
C ILE A 106 -9.60 1.17 -2.27
N HIS A 107 -10.66 0.38 -2.50
CA HIS A 107 -11.00 -0.74 -1.61
C HIS A 107 -9.86 -1.77 -1.54
N ASN A 108 -9.28 -2.14 -2.68
CA ASN A 108 -8.17 -3.10 -2.72
C ASN A 108 -6.90 -2.54 -2.08
N ILE A 109 -6.66 -1.23 -2.23
CA ILE A 109 -5.54 -0.54 -1.56
C ILE A 109 -5.70 -0.61 -0.04
N VAL A 110 -6.92 -0.35 0.47
CA VAL A 110 -7.22 -0.44 1.90
C VAL A 110 -6.96 -1.86 2.43
N GLU A 111 -7.34 -2.89 1.67
CA GLU A 111 -7.06 -4.28 2.07
C GLU A 111 -5.57 -4.62 2.05
N ILE A 112 -4.78 -4.02 1.15
CA ILE A 112 -3.31 -4.13 1.21
C ILE A 112 -2.77 -3.47 2.49
N ILE A 113 -3.19 -2.24 2.80
CA ILE A 113 -2.72 -1.49 3.98
C ILE A 113 -3.03 -2.24 5.28
N LYS A 114 -4.22 -2.85 5.41
CA LYS A 114 -4.59 -3.62 6.61
C LYS A 114 -3.78 -4.90 6.78
N ARG A 115 -3.23 -5.45 5.69
CA ARG A 115 -2.52 -6.72 5.67
C ARG A 115 -1.02 -6.59 5.97
N VAL A 116 -0.42 -5.49 5.50
CA VAL A 116 0.99 -5.15 5.68
C VAL A 116 1.24 -4.69 7.11
#